data_AF-A0A1Z5J787-F1
#
_entry.id   AF-A0A1Z5J787-F1
#
_cell.length_a   1.000
_cell.length_b   1.000
_cell.length_c   1.000
_cell.angle_alpha   90.00
_cell.angle_beta   90.00
_cell.angle_gamma   90.00
#
_symmetry.space_group_name_H-M   'P 1'
#
loop_
_entity.id
_entity.type
_entity.pdbx_description
1 polymer ?
#
loop_
_entity_poly.entity_id
_entity_poly.type
_entity_poly.pdbx_seq_one_letter_code
_entity_poly.pdbx_strand_id
1 'polypeptide(L)'
;MSPQAYKDARQKKSTVVVIDERPYFPFLSVDDNDLATVLQAATAIVQHECNVTAFADVQEEKPVVERLSGGITNLLFLVTYSPQHKVLLRVFGAEGMIDRDIENATFAALSHQQIAPQYWGRFANGRVEQFLEYTRPLQVREMGQHHLKIAKALANMHRNFAVPMHLQEYHPLQKPSLWTQLEEWLEQALQALGKFPTRRDCDKAKSLSLETMHQELQWLRETQIPPNAPVVFCHNDLLAANILLHEQDGSIQLIDFEYGGINYLTFDIANHFNEYAGGPPHDPFPNYEWLPSTTQREEFVRTYLTIYKNETPTEQAVELMLQELHGFLLANHLYWGLWAVNQAYTEGCESFDYMEYAVNRFKQYAICKQQD
;
A
#
# COMPACT_ATOMS: atom_id res chain seq x y z
N MET A 1 14.84 -4.74 12.06
CA MET A 1 14.99 -3.27 12.19
C MET A 1 14.00 -2.63 13.17
N SER A 2 14.42 -2.18 14.36
CA SER A 2 13.53 -1.31 15.16
C SER A 2 13.47 0.09 14.54
N PRO A 3 12.27 0.68 14.36
CA PRO A 3 12.11 2.10 14.00
C PRO A 3 12.93 3.06 14.88
N GLN A 4 13.20 2.69 16.13
CA GLN A 4 14.02 3.46 17.06
C GLN A 4 15.48 3.60 16.60
N ALA A 5 16.04 2.60 15.91
CA ALA A 5 17.42 2.66 15.41
C ALA A 5 17.64 3.82 14.42
N TYR A 6 16.64 4.12 13.59
CA TYR A 6 16.69 5.26 12.68
C TYR A 6 16.66 6.60 13.43
N LYS A 7 15.83 6.69 14.48
CA LYS A 7 15.74 7.88 15.35
C LYS A 7 17.08 8.13 16.06
N ASP A 8 17.68 7.09 16.61
CA ASP A 8 18.97 7.16 17.30
C ASP A 8 20.11 7.57 16.36
N ALA A 9 20.13 7.06 15.13
CA ALA A 9 21.13 7.42 14.12
C ALA A 9 21.10 8.92 13.80
N ARG A 10 19.90 9.52 13.68
CA ARG A 10 19.74 10.97 13.47
C ARG A 10 20.21 11.77 14.68
N GLN A 11 19.87 11.34 15.90
CA GLN A 11 20.30 12.02 17.13
C GLN A 11 21.82 12.03 17.31
N LYS A 12 22.49 10.93 16.96
CA LYS A 12 23.96 10.79 17.04
C LYS A 12 24.71 11.56 15.94
N LYS A 13 24.00 12.17 14.98
CA LYS A 13 24.58 12.87 13.82
C LYS A 13 25.56 12.01 13.01
N SER A 14 25.31 10.70 12.94
CA SER A 14 26.12 9.78 12.12
C SER A 14 25.92 10.08 10.64
N THR A 15 27.00 10.16 9.86
CA THR A 15 26.91 10.38 8.40
C THR A 15 26.37 9.16 7.65
N VAL A 16 26.74 7.96 8.12
CA VAL A 16 26.21 6.67 7.68
C VAL A 16 26.14 5.72 8.89
N VAL A 17 25.11 4.89 8.95
CA VAL A 17 24.97 3.82 9.95
C VAL A 17 24.49 2.56 9.25
N VAL A 18 25.00 1.40 9.64
CA VAL A 18 24.46 0.11 9.20
C VAL A 18 23.36 -0.31 10.16
N ILE A 19 22.16 -0.51 9.66
CA ILE A 19 20.99 -0.97 10.42
C ILE A 19 20.49 -2.25 9.74
N ASP A 20 20.60 -3.38 10.45
CA ASP A 20 20.18 -4.70 9.96
C ASP A 20 20.85 -5.05 8.61
N GLU A 21 22.18 -4.93 8.58
CA GLU A 21 23.04 -5.21 7.41
C GLU A 21 22.87 -4.24 6.23
N ARG A 22 22.00 -3.23 6.33
CA ARG A 22 21.76 -2.24 5.27
C ARG A 22 22.28 -0.86 5.64
N PRO A 23 22.82 -0.08 4.69
CA PRO A 23 23.20 1.30 4.94
C PRO A 23 21.98 2.23 5.13
N TYR A 24 22.11 3.13 6.11
CA TYR A 24 21.24 4.29 6.31
C TYR A 24 22.08 5.58 6.27
N PHE A 25 21.71 6.47 5.35
CA PHE A 25 22.29 7.82 5.22
C PHE A 25 21.29 8.89 5.71
N PRO A 26 21.27 9.24 7.01
CA PRO A 26 20.25 10.11 7.60
C PRO A 26 20.25 11.55 7.11
N PHE A 27 21.35 12.02 6.50
CA PHE A 27 21.54 13.40 6.05
C PHE A 27 21.77 13.52 4.54
N LEU A 28 21.64 12.41 3.81
CA LEU A 28 21.65 12.42 2.35
C LEU A 28 20.21 12.57 1.87
N SER A 29 19.93 13.60 1.08
CA SER A 29 18.62 13.84 0.50
C SER A 29 18.72 13.93 -1.01
N VAL A 30 17.67 13.51 -1.70
CA VAL A 30 17.52 13.64 -3.15
C VAL A 30 16.64 14.85 -3.46
N ASP A 31 17.08 15.69 -4.39
CA ASP A 31 16.25 16.68 -5.08
C ASP A 31 15.78 16.03 -6.38
N ASP A 32 14.48 15.85 -6.53
CA ASP A 32 13.88 15.16 -7.68
C ASP A 32 14.00 15.93 -9.00
N ASN A 33 14.41 17.20 -8.96
CA ASN A 33 14.75 18.02 -10.12
C ASN A 33 16.23 17.93 -10.51
N ASP A 34 17.07 17.35 -9.66
CA ASP A 34 18.49 17.14 -9.91
C ASP A 34 18.86 15.65 -9.94
N LEU A 35 18.91 15.10 -11.16
CA LEU A 35 19.29 13.70 -11.40
C LEU A 35 20.70 13.35 -10.89
N ALA A 36 21.58 14.34 -10.66
CA ALA A 36 22.88 14.08 -10.05
C ALA A 36 22.73 13.66 -8.57
N THR A 37 21.76 14.22 -7.85
CA THR A 37 21.48 13.83 -6.45
C THR A 37 20.88 12.43 -6.36
N VAL A 38 20.03 12.06 -7.34
CA VAL A 38 19.50 10.69 -7.49
C VAL A 38 20.65 9.70 -7.68
N LEU A 39 21.55 9.98 -8.63
CA LEU A 39 22.70 9.11 -8.87
C LEU A 39 23.61 9.01 -7.63
N GLN A 40 23.88 10.13 -6.97
CA GLN A 40 24.70 10.17 -5.76
C GLN A 40 24.11 9.27 -4.65
N ALA A 41 22.80 9.37 -4.39
CA ALA A 41 22.12 8.58 -3.37
C ALA A 41 22.12 7.08 -3.71
N ALA A 42 21.78 6.74 -4.95
CA ALA A 42 21.83 5.36 -5.41
C ALA A 42 23.26 4.79 -5.31
N THR A 43 24.27 5.53 -5.75
CA THR A 43 25.67 5.08 -5.76
C THR A 43 26.20 4.92 -4.34
N ALA A 44 25.85 5.81 -3.41
CA ALA A 44 26.25 5.69 -2.01
C ALA A 44 25.74 4.39 -1.36
N ILE A 45 24.50 3.98 -1.66
CA ILE A 45 23.94 2.72 -1.16
C ILE A 45 24.58 1.53 -1.88
N VAL A 46 24.64 1.54 -3.21
CA VAL A 46 25.21 0.43 -3.99
C VAL A 46 26.69 0.19 -3.63
N GLN A 47 27.51 1.23 -3.49
CA GLN A 47 28.92 1.08 -3.10
C GLN A 47 29.10 0.49 -1.70
N HIS A 48 28.17 0.76 -0.79
CA HIS A 48 28.20 0.13 0.53
C HIS A 48 27.93 -1.39 0.42
N GLU A 49 27.00 -1.78 -0.45
CA GLU A 49 26.68 -3.17 -0.78
C GLU A 49 27.74 -3.85 -1.68
N CYS A 50 28.55 -3.11 -2.46
CA CYS A 50 29.67 -3.67 -3.24
C CYS A 50 30.71 -4.33 -2.33
N ASN A 51 30.82 -3.92 -1.05
CA ASN A 51 31.62 -4.63 -0.05
C ASN A 51 31.01 -5.98 0.35
N VAL A 52 29.78 -6.27 -0.11
CA VAL A 52 28.94 -7.43 0.14
C VAL A 52 28.56 -8.09 -1.20
N THR A 53 29.54 -8.39 -2.06
CA THR A 53 29.44 -9.29 -3.26
C THR A 53 28.44 -8.97 -4.39
N ALA A 54 27.30 -8.30 -4.16
CA ALA A 54 26.19 -8.21 -5.13
C ALA A 54 26.45 -7.25 -6.31
N PHE A 55 27.42 -6.34 -6.17
CA PHE A 55 27.75 -5.31 -7.17
C PHE A 55 29.27 -5.18 -7.38
N ALA A 56 30.04 -6.24 -7.12
CA ALA A 56 31.51 -6.19 -7.15
C ALA A 56 32.10 -5.91 -8.56
N ASP A 57 31.34 -6.18 -9.63
CA ASP A 57 31.79 -6.11 -11.02
C ASP A 57 31.26 -4.89 -11.81
N VAL A 58 30.82 -3.82 -11.13
CA VAL A 58 30.38 -2.58 -11.81
C VAL A 58 31.58 -1.91 -12.49
N GLN A 59 31.72 -2.13 -13.81
CA GLN A 59 32.75 -1.50 -14.66
C GLN A 59 32.47 -0.01 -14.92
N GLU A 60 33.50 0.72 -15.36
CA GLU A 60 33.62 2.17 -15.54
C GLU A 60 32.64 2.86 -16.53
N GLU A 61 31.52 2.23 -16.91
CA GLU A 61 30.49 2.92 -17.70
C GLU A 61 29.76 3.95 -16.83
N LYS A 62 29.47 5.12 -17.41
CA LYS A 62 28.77 6.19 -16.70
C LYS A 62 27.32 5.74 -16.44
N PRO A 63 26.88 5.64 -15.17
CA PRO A 63 25.52 5.19 -14.87
C PRO A 63 24.47 6.13 -15.47
N VAL A 64 23.33 5.55 -15.86
CA VAL A 64 22.20 6.27 -16.44
C VAL A 64 21.07 6.33 -15.43
N VAL A 65 20.43 7.49 -15.31
CA VAL A 65 19.25 7.71 -14.45
C VAL A 65 18.06 8.02 -15.34
N GLU A 66 16.97 7.29 -15.13
CA GLU A 66 15.68 7.50 -15.80
C GLU A 66 14.57 7.69 -14.77
N ARG A 67 13.70 8.68 -14.95
CA ARG A 67 12.50 8.85 -14.13
C ARG A 67 11.40 7.93 -14.66
N LEU A 68 10.86 7.09 -13.79
CA LEU A 68 9.73 6.21 -14.12
C LEU A 68 8.40 6.93 -13.85
N SER A 69 7.40 6.67 -14.69
CA SER A 69 6.01 7.07 -14.46
C SER A 69 5.28 6.00 -13.64
N GLY A 70 4.39 6.38 -12.72
CA GLY A 70 3.49 5.41 -12.08
C GLY A 70 3.04 5.70 -10.64
N GLY A 71 3.74 6.53 -9.87
CA GLY A 71 3.33 6.91 -8.51
C GLY A 71 2.58 8.25 -8.49
N ILE A 72 1.46 8.33 -7.77
CA ILE A 72 0.81 9.61 -7.44
C ILE A 72 1.63 10.32 -6.36
N THR A 73 1.97 9.61 -5.30
CA THR A 73 2.67 10.17 -4.14
C THR A 73 4.19 10.02 -4.21
N ASN A 74 4.69 8.91 -4.73
CA ASN A 74 6.11 8.57 -4.70
C ASN A 74 6.78 8.82 -6.07
N LEU A 75 8.01 9.34 -6.04
CA LEU A 75 8.82 9.52 -7.26
C LEU A 75 9.80 8.35 -7.42
N LEU A 76 9.81 7.78 -8.61
CA LEU A 76 10.57 6.56 -8.93
C LEU A 76 11.64 6.85 -9.98
N PHE A 77 12.86 6.39 -9.72
CA PHE A 77 13.99 6.51 -10.62
C PHE A 77 14.67 5.16 -10.83
N LEU A 78 14.86 4.76 -12.08
CA LEU A 78 15.71 3.64 -12.45
C LEU A 78 17.15 4.13 -12.59
N VAL A 79 18.07 3.51 -11.86
CA VAL A 79 19.51 3.74 -11.99
C VAL A 79 20.17 2.50 -12.57
N THR A 80 20.74 2.64 -13.77
CA THR A 80 21.40 1.57 -14.51
C THR A 80 22.91 1.79 -14.48
N TYR A 81 23.63 0.88 -13.81
CA TYR A 81 25.11 0.86 -13.78
C TYR A 81 25.68 -0.01 -14.90
N SER A 82 25.01 -1.12 -15.20
CA SER A 82 25.28 -1.98 -16.35
C SER A 82 23.98 -2.71 -16.74
N PRO A 83 23.93 -3.44 -17.86
CA PRO A 83 22.75 -4.23 -18.23
C PRO A 83 22.29 -5.20 -17.14
N GLN A 84 23.22 -5.71 -16.31
CA GLN A 84 22.95 -6.65 -15.21
C GLN A 84 22.77 -5.97 -13.85
N HIS A 85 23.16 -4.70 -13.70
CA HIS A 85 23.15 -3.99 -12.42
C HIS A 85 22.24 -2.77 -12.48
N LYS A 86 21.01 -2.96 -12.00
CA LYS A 86 19.95 -1.94 -11.98
C LYS A 86 19.33 -1.87 -10.59
N VAL A 87 19.02 -0.66 -10.14
CA VAL A 87 18.30 -0.43 -8.88
C VAL A 87 17.18 0.56 -9.09
N LEU A 88 16.13 0.41 -8.29
CA LEU A 88 15.02 1.35 -8.21
C LEU A 88 15.27 2.27 -7.01
N LEU A 89 15.35 3.59 -7.25
CA LEU A 89 15.38 4.58 -6.20
C LEU A 89 13.98 5.20 -6.06
N ARG A 90 13.44 5.17 -4.84
CA ARG A 90 12.16 5.78 -4.48
C ARG A 90 12.40 6.99 -3.58
N VAL A 91 11.87 8.14 -3.97
CA VAL A 91 11.81 9.35 -3.12
C VAL A 91 10.40 9.44 -2.55
N PHE A 92 10.29 9.59 -1.23
CA PHE A 92 9.01 9.66 -0.52
C PHE A 92 8.31 10.99 -0.79
N GLY A 93 7.01 10.92 -1.03
CA GLY A 93 6.17 12.12 -1.10
C GLY A 93 5.86 12.73 0.27
N ALA A 94 5.20 13.87 0.26
CA ALA A 94 4.84 14.64 1.44
C ALA A 94 3.61 14.08 2.17
N GLU A 95 3.60 12.80 2.56
CA GLU A 95 2.51 12.25 3.36
C GLU A 95 2.80 12.44 4.86
N GLY A 96 2.15 13.42 5.47
CA GLY A 96 2.18 13.65 6.92
C GLY A 96 1.43 12.58 7.74
N MET A 97 0.83 11.58 7.09
CA MET A 97 0.04 10.52 7.73
C MET A 97 0.82 9.23 8.00
N ILE A 98 2.04 9.09 7.47
CA ILE A 98 2.80 7.82 7.52
C ILE A 98 4.14 8.01 8.22
N ASP A 99 4.40 7.21 9.26
CA ASP A 99 5.71 7.16 9.91
C ASP A 99 6.69 6.38 9.02
N ARG A 100 7.54 7.14 8.31
CA ARG A 100 8.55 6.60 7.38
C ARG A 100 9.56 5.66 8.06
N ASP A 101 9.80 5.78 9.37
CA ASP A 101 10.68 4.84 10.07
C ASP A 101 10.01 3.47 10.24
N ILE A 102 8.72 3.45 10.57
CA ILE A 102 7.91 2.22 10.69
C ILE A 102 7.74 1.58 9.31
N GLU A 103 7.39 2.37 8.30
CA GLU A 103 7.21 1.92 6.92
C GLU A 103 8.48 1.24 6.39
N ASN A 104 9.64 1.89 6.50
CA ASN A 104 10.90 1.33 6.00
C ASN A 104 11.34 0.09 6.78
N ALA A 105 11.16 0.08 8.11
CA ALA A 105 11.43 -1.11 8.92
C ALA A 105 10.52 -2.27 8.52
N THR A 106 9.25 -1.99 8.19
CA THR A 106 8.28 -2.99 7.73
C THR A 106 8.64 -3.52 6.35
N PHE A 107 8.93 -2.64 5.39
CA PHE A 107 9.33 -3.00 4.03
C PHE A 107 10.57 -3.90 4.02
N ALA A 108 11.59 -3.55 4.79
CA ALA A 108 12.80 -4.34 4.80
C ALA A 108 12.63 -5.68 5.56
N ALA A 109 11.67 -5.81 6.47
CA ALA A 109 11.28 -7.10 7.04
C ALA A 109 10.56 -7.98 6.02
N LEU A 110 9.67 -7.40 5.22
CA LEU A 110 9.03 -8.07 4.08
C LEU A 110 10.06 -8.52 3.04
N SER A 111 11.05 -7.68 2.75
CA SER A 111 12.16 -7.98 1.86
C SER A 111 13.02 -9.14 2.36
N HIS A 112 13.39 -9.13 3.65
CA HIS A 112 14.17 -10.22 4.27
C HIS A 112 13.45 -11.57 4.19
N GLN A 113 12.11 -11.57 4.25
CA GLN A 113 11.27 -12.76 4.11
C GLN A 113 10.83 -13.05 2.67
N GLN A 114 11.43 -12.39 1.68
CA GLN A 114 11.17 -12.59 0.24
C GLN A 114 9.73 -12.32 -0.20
N ILE A 115 9.04 -11.41 0.49
CA ILE A 115 7.68 -10.98 0.16
C ILE A 115 7.69 -9.70 -0.65
N ALA A 116 8.56 -8.75 -0.28
CA ALA A 116 8.78 -7.51 -1.02
C ALA A 116 10.12 -7.58 -1.81
N PRO A 117 10.32 -6.71 -2.81
CA PRO A 117 11.59 -6.61 -3.53
C PRO A 117 12.79 -6.39 -2.59
N GLN A 118 14.00 -6.75 -3.03
CA GLN A 118 15.21 -6.56 -2.22
C GLN A 118 15.37 -5.09 -1.79
N TYR A 119 15.48 -4.84 -0.48
CA TYR A 119 15.67 -3.49 0.08
C TYR A 119 17.16 -3.17 0.24
N TRP A 120 17.79 -2.41 -0.64
CA TRP A 120 19.25 -2.20 -0.55
C TRP A 120 19.68 -1.24 0.55
N GLY A 121 18.83 -0.30 0.96
CA GLY A 121 19.14 0.68 2.00
C GLY A 121 18.31 1.94 1.84
N ARG A 122 18.54 2.92 2.71
CA ARG A 122 17.80 4.19 2.62
C ARG A 122 18.62 5.42 2.91
N PHE A 123 18.06 6.54 2.51
CA PHE A 123 18.56 7.89 2.76
C PHE A 123 17.48 8.70 3.49
N ALA A 124 17.65 10.01 3.62
CA ALA A 124 16.79 10.84 4.48
C ALA A 124 15.33 10.90 3.99
N ASN A 125 15.12 11.03 2.69
CA ASN A 125 13.82 11.21 2.05
C ASN A 125 13.49 10.12 1.01
N GLY A 126 14.04 8.92 1.16
CA GLY A 126 13.78 7.83 0.21
C GLY A 126 14.61 6.59 0.47
N ARG A 127 14.46 5.59 -0.40
CA ARG A 127 15.12 4.27 -0.31
C ARG A 127 15.57 3.76 -1.68
N VAL A 128 16.45 2.76 -1.67
CA VAL A 128 16.89 2.03 -2.86
C VAL A 128 16.44 0.58 -2.73
N GLU A 129 15.84 0.06 -3.79
CA GLU A 129 15.16 -1.23 -3.87
C GLU A 129 15.62 -1.98 -5.13
N GLN A 130 15.32 -3.28 -5.19
CA GLN A 130 15.50 -4.07 -6.40
C GLN A 130 14.65 -3.49 -7.53
N PHE A 131 15.26 -3.31 -8.69
CA PHE A 131 14.50 -3.17 -9.92
C PHE A 131 14.09 -4.55 -10.43
N LEU A 132 12.79 -4.78 -10.60
CA LEU A 132 12.25 -6.03 -11.10
C LEU A 132 12.13 -5.97 -12.62
N GLU A 133 13.07 -6.60 -13.31
CA GLU A 133 13.08 -6.63 -14.77
C GLU A 133 11.87 -7.34 -15.36
N TYR A 134 11.46 -6.94 -16.56
CA TYR A 134 10.33 -7.49 -17.29
C TYR A 134 9.01 -7.45 -16.53
N THR A 135 8.88 -6.56 -15.54
CA THR A 135 7.63 -6.34 -14.82
C THR A 135 7.00 -5.02 -15.22
N ARG A 136 5.67 -4.99 -15.17
CA ARG A 136 4.88 -3.77 -15.25
C ARG A 136 3.68 -3.85 -14.30
N PRO A 137 3.15 -2.72 -13.82
CA PRO A 137 1.89 -2.74 -13.09
C PRO A 137 0.76 -3.30 -13.96
N LEU A 138 -0.20 -3.94 -13.31
CA LEU A 138 -1.46 -4.30 -13.95
C LEU A 138 -2.27 -3.06 -14.27
N GLN A 139 -2.99 -3.11 -15.38
CA GLN A 139 -4.12 -2.22 -15.61
C GLN A 139 -5.35 -2.76 -14.89
N VAL A 140 -6.27 -1.86 -14.50
CA VAL A 140 -7.52 -2.23 -13.80
C VAL A 140 -8.27 -3.38 -14.50
N ARG A 141 -8.33 -3.33 -15.84
CA ARG A 141 -9.03 -4.34 -16.67
C ARG A 141 -8.34 -5.70 -16.75
N GLU A 142 -7.09 -5.79 -16.31
CA GLU A 142 -6.32 -7.04 -16.27
C GLU A 142 -6.49 -7.78 -14.95
N MET A 143 -6.94 -7.12 -13.87
CA MET A 143 -7.11 -7.74 -12.56
C MET A 143 -8.07 -8.93 -12.61
N GLY A 144 -9.19 -8.79 -13.32
CA GLY A 144 -10.15 -9.89 -13.52
C GLY A 144 -9.60 -11.08 -14.32
N GLN A 145 -8.57 -10.90 -15.14
CA GLN A 145 -7.92 -11.97 -15.90
C GLN A 145 -6.85 -12.70 -15.08
N HIS A 146 -6.30 -12.01 -14.07
CA HIS A 146 -5.25 -12.51 -13.19
C HIS A 146 -5.71 -12.81 -11.76
N HIS A 147 -7.02 -12.80 -11.50
CA HIS A 147 -7.62 -12.92 -10.16
C HIS A 147 -7.09 -14.13 -9.37
N LEU A 148 -6.92 -15.28 -10.01
CA LEU A 148 -6.37 -16.48 -9.34
C LEU A 148 -4.89 -16.35 -8.97
N LYS A 149 -4.10 -15.62 -9.76
CA LYS A 149 -2.68 -15.38 -9.47
C LYS A 149 -2.54 -14.38 -8.33
N ILE A 150 -3.39 -13.35 -8.32
CA ILE A 150 -3.46 -12.35 -7.25
C ILE A 150 -3.91 -13.02 -5.95
N ALA A 151 -4.93 -13.87 -5.98
CA ALA A 151 -5.38 -14.65 -4.83
C ALA A 151 -4.25 -15.48 -4.21
N LYS A 152 -3.42 -16.13 -5.03
CA LYS A 152 -2.26 -16.91 -4.57
C LYS A 152 -1.19 -16.02 -3.94
N ALA A 153 -0.86 -14.89 -4.58
CA ALA A 153 0.14 -13.95 -4.07
C ALA A 153 -0.28 -13.37 -2.71
N LEU A 154 -1.54 -12.91 -2.61
CA LEU A 154 -2.11 -12.37 -1.37
C LEU A 154 -2.18 -13.43 -0.26
N ALA A 155 -2.61 -14.66 -0.58
CA ALA A 155 -2.63 -15.76 0.39
C ALA A 155 -1.24 -16.14 0.90
N ASN A 156 -0.23 -16.16 0.02
CA ASN A 156 1.15 -16.42 0.41
C ASN A 156 1.68 -15.33 1.34
N MET A 157 1.39 -14.06 1.05
CA MET A 157 1.76 -12.94 1.92
C MET A 157 1.13 -13.08 3.31
N HIS A 158 -0.20 -13.24 3.38
CA HIS A 158 -0.94 -13.40 4.64
C HIS A 158 -0.49 -14.60 5.46
N ARG A 159 -0.11 -15.70 4.80
CA ARG A 159 0.32 -16.94 5.46
C ARG A 159 1.76 -16.88 5.95
N ASN A 160 2.66 -16.34 5.13
CA ASN A 160 4.10 -16.55 5.31
C ASN A 160 4.80 -15.38 6.01
N PHE A 161 4.22 -14.18 5.99
CA PHE A 161 4.85 -13.06 6.68
C PHE A 161 4.72 -13.19 8.19
N ALA A 162 5.85 -13.34 8.87
CA ALA A 162 5.92 -13.27 10.33
C ALA A 162 6.41 -11.89 10.75
N VAL A 163 5.56 -11.10 11.41
CA VAL A 163 5.97 -9.78 11.95
C VAL A 163 7.10 -9.96 12.97
N PRO A 164 8.31 -9.43 12.71
CA PRO A 164 9.43 -9.54 13.63
C PRO A 164 9.14 -8.91 14.99
N MET A 165 9.74 -9.45 16.06
CA MET A 165 9.51 -9.02 17.45
C MET A 165 9.64 -7.50 17.65
N HIS A 166 10.63 -6.88 17.03
CA HIS A 166 10.90 -5.44 17.15
C HIS A 166 9.88 -4.55 16.41
N LEU A 167 8.98 -5.13 15.61
CA LEU A 167 7.89 -4.45 14.91
C LEU A 167 6.53 -4.69 15.55
N GLN A 168 6.40 -5.65 16.48
CA GLN A 168 5.11 -6.03 17.07
C GLN A 168 4.47 -4.92 17.91
N GLU A 169 5.25 -3.96 18.42
CA GLU A 169 4.70 -2.78 19.11
C GLU A 169 3.95 -1.85 18.15
N TYR A 170 4.37 -1.80 16.87
CA TYR A 170 3.74 -1.00 15.81
C TYR A 170 2.69 -1.81 15.03
N HIS A 171 2.85 -3.14 15.01
CA HIS A 171 2.01 -4.11 14.31
C HIS A 171 1.47 -5.17 15.29
N PRO A 172 0.55 -4.78 16.20
CA PRO A 172 0.04 -5.68 17.25
C PRO A 172 -0.84 -6.80 16.67
N LEU A 173 -0.35 -8.03 16.69
CA LEU A 173 -0.91 -9.21 16.00
C LEU A 173 -2.41 -9.52 16.25
N GLN A 174 -2.98 -9.05 17.35
CA GLN A 174 -4.39 -9.32 17.72
C GLN A 174 -5.29 -8.09 17.61
N LYS A 175 -4.77 -6.95 17.16
CA LYS A 175 -5.50 -5.70 17.12
C LYS A 175 -5.51 -5.18 15.67
N PRO A 176 -6.60 -5.40 14.92
CA PRO A 176 -6.71 -4.88 13.56
C PRO A 176 -6.75 -3.36 13.60
N SER A 177 -6.00 -2.71 12.69
CA SER A 177 -5.87 -1.26 12.65
C SER A 177 -7.12 -0.56 12.09
N LEU A 178 -7.95 -1.25 11.29
CA LEU A 178 -9.09 -0.69 10.56
C LEU A 178 -9.95 0.27 11.38
N TRP A 179 -10.44 -0.16 12.54
CA TRP A 179 -11.39 0.63 13.32
C TRP A 179 -10.73 1.84 13.96
N THR A 180 -9.54 1.67 14.54
CA THR A 180 -8.79 2.80 15.12
C THR A 180 -8.45 3.81 14.02
N GLN A 181 -8.05 3.36 12.82
CA GLN A 181 -7.76 4.25 11.70
C GLN A 181 -9.00 5.01 11.23
N LEU A 182 -10.15 4.32 11.09
CA LEU A 182 -11.43 4.94 10.71
C LEU A 182 -11.89 5.98 11.74
N GLU A 183 -11.78 5.68 13.03
CA GLU A 183 -12.11 6.59 14.12
C GLU A 183 -11.22 7.84 14.09
N GLU A 184 -9.90 7.67 13.99
CA GLU A 184 -8.94 8.78 13.91
C GLU A 184 -9.15 9.65 12.65
N TRP A 185 -9.34 9.03 11.49
CA TRP A 185 -9.60 9.76 10.26
C TRP A 185 -10.95 10.47 10.26
N LEU A 186 -11.97 9.91 10.90
CA LEU A 186 -13.24 10.58 11.08
C LEU A 186 -13.10 11.82 11.97
N GLU A 187 -12.36 11.74 13.07
CA GLU A 187 -12.09 12.89 13.92
C GLU A 187 -11.35 14.00 13.16
N GLN A 188 -10.34 13.65 12.36
CA GLN A 188 -9.61 14.60 11.51
C GLN A 188 -10.55 15.25 10.47
N ALA A 189 -11.38 14.45 9.80
CA ALA A 189 -12.30 14.91 8.77
C ALA A 189 -13.35 15.86 9.36
N LEU A 190 -13.88 15.56 10.56
CA LEU A 190 -14.78 16.44 11.30
C LEU A 190 -14.11 17.77 11.66
N GLN A 191 -12.83 17.75 12.05
CA GLN A 191 -12.07 18.98 12.33
C GLN A 191 -11.80 19.81 11.07
N ALA A 192 -11.72 19.19 9.90
CA ALA A 192 -11.53 19.86 8.62
C ALA A 192 -12.80 20.54 8.07
N LEU A 193 -13.99 20.18 8.57
CA LEU A 193 -15.26 20.72 8.07
C LEU A 193 -15.28 22.26 8.08
N GLY A 194 -15.64 22.83 6.93
CA GLY A 194 -15.68 24.28 6.71
C GLY A 194 -14.33 24.97 6.53
N LYS A 195 -13.22 24.22 6.47
CA LYS A 195 -11.85 24.75 6.32
C LYS A 195 -11.20 24.39 4.98
N PHE A 196 -11.96 23.85 4.02
CA PHE A 196 -11.43 23.50 2.70
C PHE A 196 -11.16 24.75 1.85
N PRO A 197 -10.16 24.72 0.94
CA PRO A 197 -9.76 25.90 0.15
C PRO A 197 -10.89 26.50 -0.70
N THR A 198 -11.81 25.67 -1.19
CA THR A 198 -12.89 26.11 -2.07
C THR A 198 -14.27 25.94 -1.45
N ARG A 199 -15.22 26.79 -1.87
CA ARG A 199 -16.63 26.67 -1.47
C ARG A 199 -17.25 25.35 -1.98
N ARG A 200 -16.87 24.91 -3.18
CA ARG A 200 -17.30 23.62 -3.76
C ARG A 200 -16.97 22.48 -2.80
N ASP A 201 -15.74 22.43 -2.32
CA ASP A 201 -15.28 21.33 -1.47
C ASP A 201 -15.89 21.41 -0.07
N CYS A 202 -16.07 22.62 0.47
CA CYS A 202 -16.84 22.82 1.70
C CYS A 202 -18.29 22.32 1.59
N ASP A 203 -18.97 22.62 0.49
CA ASP A 203 -20.37 22.22 0.28
C ASP A 203 -20.48 20.70 0.06
N LYS A 204 -19.53 20.08 -0.67
CA LYS A 204 -19.44 18.62 -0.81
C LYS A 204 -19.16 17.94 0.52
N ALA A 205 -18.19 18.40 1.31
CA ALA A 205 -17.87 17.80 2.60
C ALA A 205 -19.08 17.78 3.54
N LYS A 206 -19.86 18.86 3.56
CA LYS A 206 -21.14 18.92 4.32
C LYS A 206 -22.16 17.88 3.84
N SER A 207 -22.19 17.56 2.54
CA SER A 207 -23.13 16.57 2.00
C SER A 207 -22.81 15.13 2.41
N LEU A 208 -21.58 14.86 2.88
CA LEU A 208 -21.15 13.53 3.32
C LEU A 208 -21.73 13.13 4.69
N SER A 209 -22.35 14.06 5.43
CA SER A 209 -22.97 13.80 6.74
C SER A 209 -22.02 13.11 7.74
N LEU A 210 -20.77 13.60 7.82
CA LEU A 210 -19.73 12.99 8.66
C LEU A 210 -20.10 12.99 10.15
N GLU A 211 -20.95 13.91 10.59
CA GLU A 211 -21.40 14.05 11.96
C GLU A 211 -22.16 12.81 12.48
N THR A 212 -22.81 12.06 11.59
CA THR A 212 -23.49 10.79 11.94
C THR A 212 -22.63 9.56 11.71
N MET A 213 -21.42 9.71 11.16
CA MET A 213 -20.58 8.59 10.71
C MET A 213 -20.14 7.65 11.84
N HIS A 214 -20.03 8.14 13.08
CA HIS A 214 -19.73 7.29 14.24
C HIS A 214 -20.75 6.15 14.40
N GLN A 215 -22.04 6.43 14.15
CA GLN A 215 -23.11 5.43 14.24
C GLN A 215 -23.00 4.38 13.13
N GLU A 216 -22.58 4.81 11.94
CA GLU A 216 -22.36 3.93 10.79
C GLU A 216 -21.16 3.00 11.02
N LEU A 217 -20.05 3.54 11.54
CA LEU A 217 -18.88 2.74 11.91
C LEU A 217 -19.20 1.72 13.01
N GLN A 218 -19.97 2.13 14.02
CA GLN A 218 -20.41 1.24 15.09
C GLN A 218 -21.30 0.11 14.55
N TRP A 219 -22.30 0.45 13.71
CA TRP A 219 -23.18 -0.54 13.09
C TRP A 219 -22.39 -1.56 12.24
N LEU A 220 -21.48 -1.10 11.37
CA LEU A 220 -20.62 -1.99 10.59
C LEU A 220 -19.84 -2.95 11.48
N ARG A 221 -19.18 -2.41 12.51
CA ARG A 221 -18.34 -3.17 13.42
C ARG A 221 -19.12 -4.20 14.23
N GLU A 222 -20.31 -3.85 14.70
CA GLU A 222 -21.09 -4.67 15.63
C GLU A 222 -22.02 -5.66 14.92
N THR A 223 -22.46 -5.37 13.69
CA THR A 223 -23.47 -6.18 13.00
C THR A 223 -23.01 -6.79 11.69
N GLN A 224 -22.02 -6.21 11.02
CA GLN A 224 -21.57 -6.69 9.69
C GLN A 224 -20.27 -7.48 9.74
N ILE A 225 -19.41 -7.23 10.74
CA ILE A 225 -18.12 -7.90 10.84
C ILE A 225 -18.17 -9.01 11.91
N PRO A 226 -17.80 -10.26 11.58
CA PRO A 226 -17.74 -11.34 12.56
C PRO A 226 -16.77 -11.02 13.70
N PRO A 227 -17.12 -11.32 14.96
CA PRO A 227 -16.28 -10.99 16.13
C PRO A 227 -14.94 -11.75 16.15
N ASN A 228 -14.87 -12.88 15.43
CA ASN A 228 -13.69 -13.73 15.30
C ASN A 228 -13.08 -13.69 13.88
N ALA A 229 -13.37 -12.63 13.10
CA ALA A 229 -12.77 -12.41 11.80
C ALA A 229 -11.23 -12.48 11.89
N PRO A 230 -10.55 -13.30 11.08
CA PRO A 230 -9.11 -13.53 11.22
C PRO A 230 -8.28 -12.27 10.95
N VAL A 231 -7.29 -12.04 11.80
CA VAL A 231 -6.38 -10.89 11.74
C VAL A 231 -4.97 -11.36 11.39
N VAL A 232 -4.36 -10.72 10.39
CA VAL A 232 -3.02 -11.01 9.87
C VAL A 232 -2.34 -9.70 9.48
N PHE A 233 -1.09 -9.76 9.01
CA PHE A 233 -0.51 -8.61 8.31
C PHE A 233 -1.09 -8.52 6.89
N CYS A 234 -1.74 -7.39 6.58
CA CYS A 234 -2.39 -7.13 5.30
C CYS A 234 -1.64 -6.05 4.51
N HIS A 235 -1.84 -6.03 3.20
CA HIS A 235 -1.38 -4.97 2.31
C HIS A 235 -2.19 -3.68 2.51
N ASN A 236 -3.51 -3.82 2.69
CA ASN A 236 -4.53 -2.77 2.87
C ASN A 236 -4.77 -1.86 1.65
N ASP A 237 -3.83 -1.78 0.70
CA ASP A 237 -3.93 -0.95 -0.51
C ASP A 237 -3.64 -1.72 -1.82
N LEU A 238 -4.32 -2.84 -2.04
CA LEU A 238 -4.06 -3.73 -3.18
C LEU A 238 -4.77 -3.32 -4.49
N LEU A 239 -4.47 -2.12 -4.96
CA LEU A 239 -4.90 -1.58 -6.26
C LEU A 239 -4.03 -2.09 -7.43
N ALA A 240 -4.50 -1.93 -8.68
CA ALA A 240 -3.84 -2.50 -9.86
C ALA A 240 -2.37 -2.06 -10.02
N ALA A 241 -2.07 -0.80 -9.69
CA ALA A 241 -0.71 -0.27 -9.80
C ALA A 241 0.29 -0.90 -8.80
N ASN A 242 -0.22 -1.50 -7.71
CA ASN A 242 0.56 -2.18 -6.67
C ASN A 242 0.73 -3.68 -6.95
N ILE A 243 0.29 -4.14 -8.12
CA ILE A 243 0.40 -5.52 -8.58
C ILE A 243 1.24 -5.55 -9.84
N LEU A 244 2.48 -6.03 -9.74
CA LEU A 244 3.35 -6.19 -10.89
C LEU A 244 3.13 -7.54 -11.56
N LEU A 245 2.90 -7.52 -12.87
CA LEU A 245 2.92 -8.69 -13.75
C LEU A 245 4.28 -8.80 -14.41
N HIS A 246 4.93 -9.95 -14.24
CA HIS A 246 6.11 -10.30 -15.00
C HIS A 246 5.69 -10.78 -16.41
N GLU A 247 6.11 -10.06 -17.44
CA GLU A 247 5.59 -10.21 -18.81
C GLU A 247 6.02 -11.52 -19.49
N GLN A 248 7.08 -12.16 -19.00
CA GLN A 248 7.62 -13.38 -19.62
C GLN A 248 6.97 -14.67 -19.08
N ASP A 249 6.76 -14.76 -17.76
CA ASP A 249 6.21 -15.96 -17.11
C ASP A 249 4.81 -15.75 -16.50
N GLY A 250 4.34 -14.50 -16.50
CA GLY A 250 3.05 -14.11 -15.96
C GLY A 250 2.95 -14.22 -14.45
N SER A 251 4.06 -14.33 -13.71
CA SER A 251 4.06 -14.29 -12.24
C SER A 251 3.64 -12.91 -11.73
N ILE A 252 3.14 -12.88 -10.49
CA ILE A 252 2.65 -11.67 -9.83
C ILE A 252 3.54 -11.34 -8.63
N GLN A 253 3.95 -10.09 -8.52
CA GLN A 253 4.65 -9.54 -7.37
C GLN A 253 3.83 -8.38 -6.79
N LEU A 254 3.54 -8.45 -5.49
CA LEU A 254 2.89 -7.34 -4.77
C LEU A 254 3.96 -6.34 -4.33
N ILE A 255 3.68 -5.05 -4.45
CA ILE A 255 4.61 -3.96 -4.10
C ILE A 255 3.87 -2.85 -3.37
N ASP A 256 4.63 -1.92 -2.79
CA ASP A 256 4.10 -0.70 -2.15
C ASP A 256 3.23 -0.95 -0.90
N PHE A 257 3.90 -1.44 0.14
CA PHE A 257 3.31 -1.76 1.44
C PHE A 257 3.17 -0.53 2.37
N GLU A 258 2.93 0.65 1.79
CA GLU A 258 2.88 1.93 2.51
C GLU A 258 1.75 1.94 3.56
N TYR A 259 0.59 1.35 3.24
CA TYR A 259 -0.52 1.13 4.17
C TYR A 259 -0.48 -0.24 4.87
N GLY A 260 0.60 -1.00 4.71
CA GLY A 260 0.72 -2.37 5.22
C GLY A 260 0.72 -2.43 6.74
N GLY A 261 -0.07 -3.34 7.31
CA GLY A 261 -0.17 -3.49 8.77
C GLY A 261 -1.16 -4.56 9.22
N ILE A 262 -1.25 -4.76 10.53
CA ILE A 262 -2.16 -5.77 11.09
C ILE A 262 -3.61 -5.36 10.86
N ASN A 263 -4.35 -6.20 10.13
CA ASN A 263 -5.75 -5.97 9.82
C ASN A 263 -6.49 -7.29 9.56
N TYR A 264 -7.79 -7.21 9.27
CA TYR A 264 -8.59 -8.36 8.87
C TYR A 264 -8.17 -8.83 7.48
N LEU A 265 -7.92 -10.14 7.32
CA LEU A 265 -7.50 -10.67 6.01
C LEU A 265 -8.57 -10.46 4.94
N THR A 266 -9.84 -10.52 5.36
CA THR A 266 -11.00 -10.35 4.48
C THR A 266 -11.19 -8.89 4.07
N PHE A 267 -10.74 -7.94 4.88
CA PHE A 267 -10.69 -6.53 4.49
C PHE A 267 -9.75 -6.31 3.31
N ASP A 268 -8.58 -6.96 3.30
CA ASP A 268 -7.60 -6.80 2.22
C ASP A 268 -8.12 -7.37 0.89
N ILE A 269 -8.85 -8.49 0.94
CA ILE A 269 -9.55 -9.05 -0.22
C ILE A 269 -10.69 -8.13 -0.68
N ALA A 270 -11.49 -7.60 0.25
CA ALA A 270 -12.57 -6.67 -0.07
C ALA A 270 -12.04 -5.37 -0.69
N ASN A 271 -10.92 -4.85 -0.18
CA ASN A 271 -10.21 -3.72 -0.78
C ASN A 271 -9.87 -4.04 -2.23
N HIS A 272 -9.16 -5.14 -2.47
CA HIS A 272 -8.78 -5.54 -3.82
C HIS A 272 -9.98 -5.64 -4.77
N PHE A 273 -11.11 -6.18 -4.31
CA PHE A 273 -12.32 -6.27 -5.12
C PHE A 273 -12.93 -4.90 -5.44
N ASN A 274 -12.92 -3.94 -4.50
CA ASN A 274 -13.38 -2.59 -4.77
C ASN A 274 -12.49 -1.85 -5.78
N GLU A 275 -11.19 -2.16 -5.82
CA GLU A 275 -10.24 -1.56 -6.77
C GLU A 275 -10.50 -1.97 -8.23
N TYR A 276 -11.34 -2.99 -8.48
CA TYR A 276 -11.78 -3.34 -9.84
C TYR A 276 -12.59 -2.22 -10.49
N ALA A 277 -13.22 -1.37 -9.69
CA ALA A 277 -13.95 -0.22 -10.22
C ALA A 277 -13.01 0.84 -10.83
N GLY A 278 -11.71 0.82 -10.47
CA GLY A 278 -10.76 1.86 -10.86
C GLY A 278 -11.22 3.25 -10.41
N GLY A 279 -10.87 4.26 -11.21
CA GLY A 279 -11.21 5.66 -10.94
C GLY A 279 -10.02 6.58 -11.13
N PRO A 280 -10.12 7.83 -10.63
CA PRO A 280 -9.05 8.81 -10.78
C PRO A 280 -7.73 8.30 -10.18
N PRO A 281 -6.57 8.73 -10.69
CA PRO A 281 -6.40 9.67 -11.81
C PRO A 281 -6.49 9.00 -13.19
N HIS A 282 -6.59 7.67 -13.27
CA HIS A 282 -6.56 6.93 -14.53
C HIS A 282 -7.85 7.04 -15.33
N ASP A 283 -8.98 6.94 -14.64
CA ASP A 283 -10.33 7.11 -15.21
C ASP A 283 -11.04 8.27 -14.51
N PRO A 284 -11.87 9.07 -15.20
CA PRO A 284 -12.53 10.21 -14.57
C PRO A 284 -13.52 9.80 -13.47
N PHE A 285 -14.05 8.58 -13.52
CA PHE A 285 -15.02 8.05 -12.55
C PHE A 285 -14.82 6.53 -12.36
N PRO A 286 -15.09 5.99 -11.16
CA PRO A 286 -15.11 4.56 -10.93
C PRO A 286 -16.23 3.89 -11.74
N ASN A 287 -15.99 2.69 -12.26
CA ASN A 287 -17.00 1.86 -12.92
C ASN A 287 -17.28 0.58 -12.12
N TYR A 288 -18.32 0.62 -11.30
CA TYR A 288 -18.72 -0.52 -10.47
C TYR A 288 -19.29 -1.72 -11.24
N GLU A 289 -19.53 -1.61 -12.56
CA GLU A 289 -19.84 -2.77 -13.41
C GLU A 289 -18.62 -3.69 -13.59
N TRP A 290 -17.41 -3.21 -13.30
CA TRP A 290 -16.18 -4.00 -13.40
C TRP A 290 -15.87 -4.80 -12.14
N LEU A 291 -16.62 -4.61 -11.05
CA LEU A 291 -16.46 -5.41 -9.84
C LEU A 291 -16.49 -6.91 -10.18
N PRO A 292 -15.72 -7.75 -9.46
CA PRO A 292 -15.64 -9.17 -9.77
C PRO A 292 -17.02 -9.81 -9.67
N SER A 293 -17.35 -10.64 -10.67
CA SER A 293 -18.59 -11.42 -10.69
C SER A 293 -18.65 -12.43 -9.54
N THR A 294 -19.84 -12.95 -9.23
CA THR A 294 -20.01 -13.99 -8.20
C THR A 294 -19.08 -15.18 -8.43
N THR A 295 -18.96 -15.65 -9.67
CA THR A 295 -18.04 -16.74 -10.04
C THR A 295 -16.59 -16.37 -9.77
N GLN A 296 -16.13 -15.18 -10.17
CA GLN A 296 -14.75 -14.75 -9.91
C GLN A 296 -14.46 -14.60 -8.42
N ARG A 297 -15.41 -14.09 -7.62
CA ARG A 297 -15.25 -13.99 -6.16
C ARG A 297 -15.11 -15.37 -5.53
N GLU A 298 -15.95 -16.33 -5.93
CA GLU A 298 -15.90 -17.70 -5.44
C GLU A 298 -14.58 -18.39 -5.80
N GLU A 299 -14.15 -18.29 -7.07
CA GLU A 299 -12.88 -18.86 -7.52
C GLU A 299 -11.67 -18.23 -6.82
N PHE A 300 -11.71 -16.91 -6.59
CA PHE A 300 -10.69 -16.18 -5.83
C PHE A 300 -10.63 -16.68 -4.39
N VAL A 301 -11.76 -16.70 -3.67
CA VAL A 301 -11.84 -17.16 -2.28
C VAL A 301 -11.38 -18.61 -2.14
N ARG A 302 -11.83 -19.50 -3.04
CA ARG A 302 -11.44 -20.91 -3.04
C ARG A 302 -9.93 -21.07 -3.25
N THR A 303 -9.36 -20.34 -4.21
CA THR A 303 -7.91 -20.35 -4.47
C THR A 303 -7.13 -19.79 -3.28
N TYR A 304 -7.57 -18.65 -2.74
CA TYR A 304 -6.98 -17.99 -1.59
C TYR A 304 -6.95 -18.93 -0.37
N LEU A 305 -8.10 -19.51 -0.01
CA LEU A 305 -8.22 -20.42 1.13
C LEU A 305 -7.36 -21.67 0.93
N THR A 306 -7.29 -22.20 -0.29
CA THR A 306 -6.44 -23.36 -0.59
C THR A 306 -4.99 -23.11 -0.24
N ILE A 307 -4.43 -21.95 -0.63
CA ILE A 307 -3.05 -21.58 -0.33
C ILE A 307 -2.89 -21.19 1.14
N TYR A 308 -3.79 -20.35 1.66
CA TYR A 308 -3.71 -19.82 3.02
C TYR A 308 -3.81 -20.92 4.08
N LYS A 309 -4.69 -21.91 3.88
CA LYS A 309 -4.84 -23.07 4.79
C LYS A 309 -3.93 -24.25 4.42
N ASN A 310 -3.45 -24.32 3.18
CA ASN A 310 -2.69 -25.45 2.63
C ASN A 310 -3.49 -26.76 2.66
N GLU A 311 -4.78 -26.66 2.32
CA GLU A 311 -5.74 -27.76 2.19
C GLU A 311 -6.89 -27.33 1.28
N THR A 312 -7.64 -28.27 0.71
CA THR A 312 -8.83 -27.94 -0.07
C THR A 312 -9.92 -27.38 0.86
N PRO A 313 -10.45 -26.17 0.61
CA PRO A 313 -11.48 -25.59 1.46
C PRO A 313 -12.81 -26.32 1.30
N THR A 314 -13.58 -26.39 2.39
CA THR A 314 -14.97 -26.85 2.35
C THR A 314 -15.88 -25.77 1.73
N GLU A 315 -17.01 -26.18 1.15
CA GLU A 315 -18.01 -25.22 0.63
C GLU A 315 -18.49 -24.24 1.71
N GLN A 316 -18.66 -24.74 2.94
CA GLN A 316 -19.02 -23.90 4.08
C GLN A 316 -17.96 -22.82 4.37
N ALA A 317 -16.67 -23.15 4.29
CA ALA A 317 -15.61 -22.16 4.51
C ALA A 317 -15.59 -21.08 3.42
N VAL A 318 -15.84 -21.47 2.17
CA VAL A 318 -15.96 -20.53 1.04
C VAL A 318 -17.17 -19.62 1.24
N GLU A 319 -18.33 -20.18 1.57
CA GLU A 319 -19.58 -19.42 1.80
C GLU A 319 -19.43 -18.41 2.96
N LEU A 320 -18.86 -18.83 4.09
CA LEU A 320 -18.64 -17.96 5.24
C LEU A 320 -17.73 -16.76 4.89
N MET A 321 -16.64 -16.99 4.15
CA MET A 321 -15.76 -15.89 3.74
C MET A 321 -16.44 -14.95 2.72
N LEU A 322 -17.28 -15.48 1.82
CA LEU A 322 -18.06 -14.66 0.89
C LEU A 322 -19.10 -13.79 1.63
N GLN A 323 -19.70 -14.30 2.71
CA GLN A 323 -20.58 -13.51 3.58
C GLN A 323 -19.81 -12.42 4.33
N GLU A 324 -18.64 -12.76 4.89
CA GLU A 324 -17.77 -11.82 5.61
C GLU A 324 -17.26 -10.68 4.71
N LEU A 325 -16.97 -10.96 3.43
CA LEU A 325 -16.51 -9.97 2.45
C LEU A 325 -17.48 -8.80 2.32
N HIS A 326 -18.78 -9.05 2.45
CA HIS A 326 -19.79 -8.03 2.25
C HIS A 326 -19.64 -6.83 3.20
N GLY A 327 -19.52 -7.09 4.50
CA GLY A 327 -19.33 -6.04 5.49
C GLY A 327 -18.03 -5.26 5.28
N PHE A 328 -16.97 -5.93 4.81
CA PHE A 328 -15.70 -5.26 4.53
C PHE A 328 -15.69 -4.47 3.21
N LEU A 329 -16.48 -4.85 2.20
CA LEU A 329 -16.67 -4.04 0.99
C LEU A 329 -17.27 -2.67 1.36
N LEU A 330 -18.25 -2.67 2.27
CA LEU A 330 -18.83 -1.45 2.83
C LEU A 330 -17.81 -0.63 3.63
N ALA A 331 -17.13 -1.26 4.60
CA ALA A 331 -16.14 -0.58 5.43
C ALA A 331 -15.01 0.05 4.60
N ASN A 332 -14.59 -0.62 3.52
CA ASN A 332 -13.56 -0.13 2.62
C ASN A 332 -13.97 1.16 1.89
N HIS A 333 -15.25 1.34 1.55
CA HIS A 333 -15.72 2.62 0.99
C HIS A 333 -15.57 3.76 1.98
N LEU A 334 -15.91 3.56 3.25
CA LEU A 334 -15.72 4.58 4.28
C LEU A 334 -14.24 4.85 4.56
N TYR A 335 -13.40 3.81 4.55
CA TYR A 335 -11.95 3.91 4.76
C TYR A 335 -11.31 4.91 3.79
N TRP A 336 -11.45 4.64 2.49
CA TRP A 336 -10.89 5.51 1.46
C TRP A 336 -11.66 6.82 1.27
N GLY A 337 -12.95 6.84 1.62
CA GLY A 337 -13.74 8.08 1.64
C GLY A 337 -13.22 9.07 2.68
N LEU A 338 -12.99 8.62 3.91
CA LEU A 338 -12.44 9.44 5.00
C LEU A 338 -11.00 9.86 4.72
N TRP A 339 -10.16 8.93 4.22
CA TRP A 339 -8.82 9.24 3.75
C TRP A 339 -8.84 10.41 2.76
N ALA A 340 -9.71 10.35 1.75
CA ALA A 340 -9.77 11.39 0.74
C ALA A 340 -10.29 12.73 1.27
N VAL A 341 -11.20 12.75 2.25
CA VAL A 341 -11.57 14.01 2.91
C VAL A 341 -10.38 14.64 3.61
N ASN A 342 -9.56 13.84 4.30
CA ASN A 342 -8.36 14.33 4.99
C ASN A 342 -7.32 14.82 3.99
N GLN A 343 -7.09 14.09 2.89
CA GLN A 343 -6.18 14.51 1.83
C GLN A 343 -6.63 15.80 1.13
N ALA A 344 -7.93 15.97 0.89
CA ALA A 344 -8.47 17.21 0.35
C ALA A 344 -8.20 18.42 1.27
N TYR A 345 -8.12 18.19 2.58
CA TYR A 345 -7.80 19.24 3.55
C TYR A 345 -6.30 19.56 3.61
N THR A 346 -5.44 18.53 3.53
CA THR A 346 -3.99 18.67 3.70
C THR A 346 -3.27 19.09 2.42
N GLU A 347 -3.61 18.47 1.29
CA GLU A 347 -2.94 18.65 0.00
C GLU A 347 -3.72 19.53 -0.98
N GLY A 348 -5.04 19.66 -0.77
CA GLY A 348 -5.95 20.29 -1.72
C GLY A 348 -6.27 19.39 -2.91
N CYS A 349 -7.11 19.88 -3.84
CA CYS A 349 -7.71 19.07 -4.90
C CYS A 349 -7.18 19.40 -6.32
N GLU A 350 -5.97 19.98 -6.44
CA GLU A 350 -5.45 20.48 -7.72
C GLU A 350 -4.88 19.37 -8.62
N SER A 351 -4.07 18.47 -8.04
CA SER A 351 -3.46 17.33 -8.75
C SER A 351 -4.40 16.13 -8.86
N PHE A 352 -5.22 15.93 -7.82
CA PHE A 352 -6.20 14.87 -7.70
C PHE A 352 -7.44 15.41 -6.97
N ASP A 353 -8.64 15.22 -7.51
CA ASP A 353 -9.88 15.70 -6.88
C ASP A 353 -10.31 14.77 -5.75
N TYR A 354 -9.60 14.84 -4.62
CA TYR A 354 -9.85 14.01 -3.44
C TYR A 354 -11.29 14.16 -2.93
N MET A 355 -11.87 15.35 -3.02
CA MET A 355 -13.23 15.58 -2.55
C MET A 355 -14.28 14.93 -3.47
N GLU A 356 -14.11 14.96 -4.79
CA GLU A 356 -14.95 14.18 -5.72
C GLU A 356 -14.78 12.67 -5.49
N TYR A 357 -13.55 12.21 -5.30
CA TYR A 357 -13.29 10.81 -4.95
C TYR A 357 -14.04 10.41 -3.68
N ALA A 358 -13.94 11.19 -2.59
CA ALA A 358 -14.66 10.96 -1.35
C ALA A 358 -16.18 10.83 -1.59
N VAL A 359 -16.79 11.80 -2.30
CA VAL A 359 -18.22 11.76 -2.62
C VAL A 359 -18.62 10.47 -3.34
N ASN A 360 -17.82 10.00 -4.31
CA ASN A 360 -18.09 8.75 -5.01
C ASN A 360 -18.03 7.54 -4.07
N ARG A 361 -17.04 7.47 -3.18
CA ARG A 361 -16.90 6.39 -2.18
C ARG A 361 -18.10 6.36 -1.21
N PHE A 362 -18.49 7.49 -0.63
CA PHE A 362 -19.64 7.58 0.27
C PHE A 362 -20.97 7.27 -0.42
N LYS A 363 -21.14 7.73 -1.67
CA LYS A 363 -22.32 7.41 -2.47
C LYS A 363 -22.40 5.90 -2.73
N GLN A 364 -21.29 5.27 -3.10
CA GLN A 364 -21.27 3.83 -3.33
C GLN A 364 -21.54 3.03 -2.05
N TYR A 365 -20.97 3.45 -0.91
CA TYR A 365 -21.34 2.89 0.40
C TYR A 365 -22.85 2.88 0.62
N ALA A 366 -23.52 4.02 0.39
CA ALA A 366 -24.97 4.12 0.58
C ALA A 366 -25.77 3.23 -0.38
N ILE A 367 -25.30 3.08 -1.64
CA ILE A 367 -25.93 2.18 -2.63
C ILE A 367 -25.78 0.72 -2.18
N CYS A 368 -24.57 0.29 -1.82
CA CYS A 368 -24.30 -1.08 -1.41
C CYS A 368 -25.05 -1.45 -0.13
N LYS A 369 -25.12 -0.54 0.85
CA LYS A 369 -25.86 -0.77 2.11
C LYS A 369 -27.37 -0.96 1.91
N GLN A 370 -27.96 -0.39 0.84
CA GLN A 370 -29.39 -0.56 0.55
C GLN A 370 -29.72 -1.86 -0.18
N GLN A 371 -28.71 -2.54 -0.72
CA GLN A 371 -28.87 -3.83 -1.42
C GLN A 371 -28.84 -5.02 -0.44
N ASP A 372 -28.57 -4.74 0.84
CA ASP A 372 -28.70 -5.65 1.99
C ASP A 372 -30.11 -5.65 2.55
#